data_AF-A0A329S8K9-F1
#
_entry.id   AF-A0A329S8K9-F1
#
_cell.length_a   1.000
_cell.length_b   1.000
_cell.length_c   1.000
_cell.angle_alpha   90.00
_cell.angle_beta   90.00
_cell.angle_gamma   90.00
#
_symmetry.space_group_name_H-M   'P 1'
#
loop_
_entity.id
_entity.type
_entity.pdbx_description
1 polymer ?
#
loop_
_entity_poly.entity_id
_entity_poly.type
_entity_poly.pdbx_seq_one_letter_code
_entity_poly.pdbx_strand_id
1 'polypeptide(L)'
;MFHCNICGSQRKQAGGTGYSNLKAHLGAKHAGYQTSFESSSGRSLQSYGFVSEEESHLFQWIQWIQWIIMRNMPIHEVEDALTGAMSKPRPVTVKAVKKCLEGLALNVGHKLEKGLGTRFGLMFDGWSHAGVHYVALFDVYEADGKLHVALLCLSPLADRSQTADAHVTLFETSSTFMTRRRRWWGFWWATTATRISLLRTNETFHLLGVRATN
;
A
#
# COMPACT_ATOMS: atom_id res chain seq x y z
N MET A 1 -0.55 -32.74 -35.29
CA MET A 1 -1.36 -33.96 -35.12
C MET A 1 -1.73 -34.03 -33.65
N PHE A 2 -3.00 -34.28 -33.31
CA PHE A 2 -3.46 -34.32 -31.93
C PHE A 2 -3.47 -35.77 -31.43
N HIS A 3 -3.19 -35.98 -30.15
CA HIS A 3 -3.20 -37.30 -29.51
C HIS A 3 -4.30 -37.33 -28.44
N CYS A 4 -5.04 -38.44 -28.35
CA CYS A 4 -6.02 -38.64 -27.29
C CYS A 4 -5.33 -39.21 -26.05
N ASN A 5 -5.43 -38.55 -24.90
CA ASN A 5 -4.82 -39.03 -23.65
C ASN A 5 -5.53 -40.25 -23.05
N ILE A 6 -6.73 -40.60 -23.53
CA ILE A 6 -7.52 -41.73 -23.00
C ILE A 6 -7.23 -43.03 -23.78
N CYS A 7 -7.14 -42.97 -25.12
CA CYS A 7 -6.88 -44.16 -25.96
C CYS A 7 -5.57 -44.11 -26.75
N GLY A 8 -4.76 -43.05 -26.64
CA GLY A 8 -3.51 -42.89 -27.38
C GLY A 8 -3.69 -42.64 -28.88
N SER A 9 -4.91 -42.59 -29.42
CA SER A 9 -5.11 -42.48 -30.86
C SER A 9 -4.67 -41.11 -31.39
N GLN A 10 -3.95 -41.11 -32.50
CA GLN A 10 -3.56 -39.89 -33.21
C GLN A 10 -4.65 -39.46 -34.19
N ARG A 11 -4.98 -38.18 -34.19
CA ARG A 11 -6.02 -37.56 -35.03
C ARG A 11 -5.47 -36.33 -35.71
N LYS A 12 -5.72 -36.19 -37.01
CA LYS A 12 -5.48 -34.93 -37.72
C LYS A 12 -6.69 -34.01 -37.53
N GLN A 13 -6.45 -32.73 -37.26
CA GLN A 13 -7.53 -31.75 -37.25
C GLN A 13 -7.99 -31.51 -38.70
N ALA A 14 -9.30 -31.56 -38.93
CA ALA A 14 -9.88 -31.31 -40.24
C ALA A 14 -9.90 -29.80 -40.50
N GLY A 15 -9.37 -29.37 -41.65
CA GLY A 15 -9.34 -27.97 -42.04
C GLY A 15 -10.74 -27.35 -42.08
N GLY A 16 -10.88 -26.10 -41.63
CA GLY A 16 -12.13 -25.34 -41.69
C GLY A 16 -13.22 -25.75 -40.69
N THR A 17 -13.04 -26.81 -39.90
CA THR A 17 -14.09 -27.33 -38.98
C THR A 17 -13.81 -27.07 -37.49
N GLY A 18 -12.71 -26.38 -37.18
CA GLY A 18 -12.27 -26.16 -35.80
C GLY A 18 -11.93 -27.48 -35.09
N TYR A 19 -12.36 -27.64 -33.85
CA TYR A 19 -12.09 -28.82 -33.00
C TYR A 19 -13.20 -29.89 -33.05
N SER A 20 -14.20 -29.71 -33.91
CA SER A 20 -15.41 -30.54 -33.94
C SER A 20 -15.10 -32.01 -34.19
N ASN A 21 -14.12 -32.32 -35.04
CA ASN A 21 -13.73 -33.69 -35.34
C ASN A 21 -13.01 -34.40 -34.16
N LEU A 22 -12.28 -33.64 -33.32
CA LEU A 22 -11.67 -34.17 -32.09
C LEU A 22 -12.73 -34.38 -31.01
N LYS A 23 -13.71 -33.47 -30.89
CA LYS A 23 -14.85 -33.65 -29.98
C LYS A 23 -15.72 -34.85 -30.38
N ALA A 24 -15.97 -35.03 -31.67
CA ALA A 24 -16.70 -36.18 -32.20
C ALA A 24 -16.00 -37.51 -31.88
N HIS A 25 -14.65 -37.54 -31.93
CA HIS A 25 -13.89 -38.70 -31.47
C HIS A 25 -14.17 -39.02 -30.00
N LEU A 26 -14.14 -38.00 -29.13
CA LEU A 26 -14.34 -38.16 -27.70
C LEU A 26 -15.76 -38.67 -27.40
N GLY A 27 -16.79 -38.09 -28.03
CA GLY A 27 -18.17 -38.54 -27.89
C GLY A 27 -18.40 -39.97 -28.42
N ALA A 28 -17.73 -40.37 -29.50
CA ALA A 28 -17.93 -41.69 -30.11
C ALA A 28 -17.14 -42.83 -29.44
N LYS A 29 -15.99 -42.54 -28.82
CA LYS A 29 -15.09 -43.57 -28.26
C LYS A 29 -14.97 -43.56 -26.74
N HIS A 30 -15.41 -42.49 -26.07
CA HIS A 30 -15.25 -42.32 -24.63
C HIS A 30 -16.58 -41.93 -23.97
N ALA A 31 -17.33 -42.94 -23.52
CA ALA A 31 -18.53 -42.74 -22.73
C ALA A 31 -18.21 -41.97 -21.44
N GLY A 32 -19.05 -41.00 -21.06
CA GLY A 32 -18.84 -40.18 -19.86
C GLY A 32 -17.80 -39.06 -20.00
N TYR A 33 -17.12 -38.92 -21.15
CA TYR A 33 -16.22 -37.77 -21.39
C TYR A 33 -16.95 -36.44 -21.19
N GLN A 34 -18.20 -36.35 -21.63
CA GLN A 34 -18.99 -35.13 -21.54
C GLN A 34 -19.24 -34.73 -20.08
N THR A 35 -19.52 -35.68 -19.19
CA THR A 35 -19.71 -35.43 -17.76
C THR A 35 -18.42 -34.98 -17.08
N SER A 36 -17.27 -35.57 -17.43
CA SER A 36 -15.95 -35.13 -16.94
C SER A 36 -15.58 -33.74 -17.47
N PHE A 37 -15.90 -33.46 -18.73
CA PHE A 37 -15.71 -32.15 -19.35
C PHE A 37 -16.58 -31.10 -18.66
N GLU A 38 -17.87 -31.37 -18.48
CA GLU A 38 -18.83 -30.50 -17.81
C GLU A 38 -18.41 -30.22 -16.36
N SER A 39 -17.99 -31.25 -15.63
CA SER A 39 -17.45 -31.15 -14.26
C SER A 39 -16.18 -30.28 -14.19
N SER A 40 -15.35 -30.29 -15.23
CA SER A 40 -14.16 -29.43 -15.33
C SER A 40 -14.48 -28.00 -15.80
N SER A 41 -15.49 -27.84 -16.66
CA SER A 41 -15.91 -26.56 -17.23
C SER A 41 -16.74 -25.69 -16.29
N GLY A 42 -17.17 -26.22 -15.14
CA GLY A 42 -17.77 -25.44 -14.06
C GLY A 42 -16.78 -24.54 -13.32
N ARG A 43 -15.48 -24.68 -13.58
CA ARG A 43 -14.44 -23.80 -13.03
C ARG A 43 -14.29 -22.57 -13.92
N SER A 44 -14.46 -21.38 -13.34
CA SER A 44 -14.25 -20.14 -14.09
C SER A 44 -12.82 -20.05 -14.60
N LEU A 45 -12.62 -19.36 -15.72
CA LEU A 45 -11.28 -19.13 -16.30
C LEU A 45 -10.32 -18.49 -15.27
N GLN A 46 -10.84 -17.71 -14.31
CA GLN A 46 -10.07 -17.16 -13.19
C GLN A 46 -9.38 -18.23 -12.33
N SER A 47 -9.99 -19.41 -12.17
CA SER A 47 -9.37 -20.51 -11.41
C SER A 47 -8.13 -21.10 -12.08
N TYR A 48 -7.94 -20.85 -13.39
CA TYR A 48 -6.76 -21.22 -14.17
C TYR A 48 -5.76 -20.08 -14.30
N GLY A 49 -5.94 -18.97 -13.56
CA GLY A 49 -5.07 -17.81 -13.58
C GLY A 49 -5.34 -16.83 -14.72
N PHE A 50 -6.45 -17.00 -15.46
CA PHE A 50 -6.90 -15.98 -16.41
C PHE A 50 -7.59 -14.84 -15.64
N VAL A 51 -6.85 -13.76 -15.48
CA VAL A 51 -7.30 -12.53 -14.85
C VAL A 51 -8.15 -11.75 -15.86
N SER A 52 -9.27 -11.16 -15.43
CA SER A 52 -10.08 -10.31 -16.32
C SER A 52 -9.29 -9.06 -16.74
N GLU A 53 -9.70 -8.39 -17.82
CA GLU A 53 -9.01 -7.15 -18.23
C GLU A 53 -9.11 -6.07 -17.13
N GLU A 54 -10.23 -6.04 -16.40
CA GLU A 54 -10.47 -5.14 -15.28
C GLU A 54 -9.59 -5.45 -14.07
N GLU A 55 -9.39 -6.72 -13.73
CA GLU A 55 -8.48 -7.13 -12.65
C GLU A 55 -7.02 -6.85 -13.04
N SER A 56 -6.66 -7.03 -14.32
CA SER A 56 -5.34 -6.68 -14.85
C SER A 56 -5.02 -5.19 -14.70
N HIS A 57 -6.01 -4.32 -14.85
CA HIS A 57 -5.86 -2.88 -14.58
C HIS A 57 -5.48 -2.62 -13.11
N LEU A 58 -6.17 -3.23 -12.15
CA LEU A 58 -5.86 -3.04 -10.72
C LEU A 58 -4.44 -3.50 -10.37
N PHE A 59 -4.01 -4.65 -10.90
CA PHE A 59 -2.64 -5.15 -10.69
C PHE A 59 -1.59 -4.20 -11.27
N GLN A 60 -1.84 -3.61 -12.44
CA GLN A 60 -0.92 -2.65 -13.06
C GLN A 60 -0.78 -1.36 -12.25
N TRP A 61 -1.86 -0.84 -11.66
CA TRP A 61 -1.81 0.33 -10.78
C TRP A 61 -1.00 0.07 -9.50
N ILE A 62 -1.16 -1.11 -8.90
CA ILE A 62 -0.38 -1.50 -7.71
C ILE A 62 1.12 -1.54 -8.03
N GLN A 63 1.50 -2.02 -9.22
CA GLN A 63 2.91 -2.06 -9.63
C GLN A 63 3.53 -0.67 -9.75
N TRP A 64 2.84 0.30 -10.36
CA TRP A 64 3.31 1.69 -10.44
C TRP A 64 3.51 2.29 -9.05
N ILE A 65 2.54 2.12 -8.15
CA ILE A 65 2.61 2.66 -6.78
C ILE A 65 3.74 1.99 -5.99
N GLN A 66 3.89 0.67 -6.07
CA GLN A 66 4.98 -0.05 -5.42
C GLN A 66 6.33 0.41 -5.95
N TRP A 67 6.45 0.62 -7.25
CA TRP A 67 7.69 1.11 -7.85
C TRP A 67 8.06 2.49 -7.30
N ILE A 68 7.13 3.44 -7.27
CA ILE A 68 7.37 4.79 -6.76
C ILE A 68 7.77 4.75 -5.28
N ILE A 69 6.96 4.09 -4.44
CA ILE A 69 7.15 4.10 -2.98
C ILE A 69 8.36 3.24 -2.58
N MET A 70 8.45 2.00 -3.05
CA MET A 70 9.45 1.04 -2.56
C MET A 70 10.85 1.31 -3.14
N ARG A 71 10.94 1.97 -4.30
CA ARG A 71 12.23 2.34 -4.92
C ARG A 71 12.57 3.82 -4.76
N ASN A 72 11.69 4.60 -4.11
CA ASN A 72 11.85 6.04 -3.95
C ASN A 72 12.06 6.77 -5.30
N MET A 73 11.27 6.40 -6.31
CA MET A 73 11.37 7.00 -7.64
C MET A 73 10.60 8.33 -7.70
N PRO A 74 11.09 9.31 -8.46
CA PRO A 74 10.35 10.54 -8.70
C PRO A 74 8.99 10.25 -9.36
N ILE A 75 7.94 10.96 -8.96
CA ILE A 75 6.59 10.75 -9.51
C ILE A 75 6.53 11.02 -11.02
N HIS A 76 7.37 11.93 -11.55
CA HIS A 76 7.37 12.27 -12.98
C HIS A 76 7.85 11.12 -13.89
N GLU A 77 8.55 10.14 -13.34
CA GLU A 77 9.02 8.97 -14.08
C GLU A 77 7.90 8.14 -14.70
N VAL A 78 6.70 8.21 -14.14
CA VAL A 78 5.54 7.48 -14.67
C VAL A 78 5.09 7.97 -16.05
N GLU A 79 5.47 9.20 -16.42
CA GLU A 79 5.22 9.80 -17.73
C GLU A 79 6.50 9.85 -18.59
N ASP A 80 7.64 9.39 -18.07
CA ASP A 80 8.89 9.35 -18.83
C ASP A 80 8.80 8.31 -19.95
N ALA A 81 9.25 8.70 -21.15
CA ALA A 81 9.12 7.88 -22.35
C ALA A 81 10.00 6.62 -22.30
N LEU A 82 11.21 6.69 -21.70
CA LEU A 82 12.11 5.56 -21.59
C LEU A 82 11.62 4.58 -20.51
N THR A 83 11.20 5.10 -19.36
CA THR A 83 10.58 4.30 -18.30
C THR A 83 9.31 3.64 -18.81
N GLY A 84 8.45 4.38 -19.51
CA GLY A 84 7.24 3.85 -20.15
C GLY A 84 7.54 2.72 -21.13
N ALA A 85 8.56 2.88 -21.98
CA ALA A 85 8.97 1.86 -22.96
C ALA A 85 9.52 0.57 -22.33
N MET A 86 10.17 0.67 -21.16
CA MET A 86 10.67 -0.49 -20.42
C MET A 86 9.63 -1.12 -19.49
N SER A 87 8.58 -0.38 -19.15
CA SER A 87 7.54 -0.81 -18.23
C SER A 87 6.46 -1.64 -18.94
N LYS A 88 5.99 -2.71 -18.29
CA LYS A 88 4.82 -3.49 -18.74
C LYS A 88 3.45 -2.85 -18.46
N PRO A 89 3.24 -2.06 -17.39
CA PRO A 89 1.94 -1.48 -17.13
C PRO A 89 1.60 -0.36 -18.13
N ARG A 90 0.29 -0.12 -18.36
CA ARG A 90 -0.17 0.95 -19.25
C ARG A 90 0.35 2.33 -18.80
N PRO A 91 0.48 3.29 -19.74
CA PRO A 91 0.83 4.66 -19.41
C PRO A 91 -0.14 5.24 -18.38
N VAL A 92 0.40 5.90 -17.37
CA VAL A 92 -0.37 6.61 -16.34
C VAL A 92 0.11 8.05 -16.24
N THR A 93 -0.75 8.94 -15.78
CA THR A 93 -0.37 10.35 -15.62
C THR A 93 0.09 10.63 -14.20
N VAL A 94 1.00 11.60 -14.05
CA VAL A 94 1.46 12.13 -12.76
C VAL A 94 0.26 12.57 -11.92
N LYS A 95 -0.73 13.21 -12.56
CA LYS A 95 -1.95 13.66 -11.89
C LYS A 95 -2.76 12.49 -11.31
N ALA A 96 -2.91 11.40 -12.07
CA ALA A 96 -3.63 10.23 -11.61
C ALA A 96 -2.89 9.51 -10.47
N VAL A 97 -1.57 9.39 -10.58
CA VAL A 97 -0.72 8.81 -9.53
C VAL A 97 -0.80 9.61 -8.23
N LYS A 98 -0.70 10.95 -8.30
CA LYS A 98 -0.86 11.83 -7.12
C LYS A 98 -2.21 11.62 -6.44
N LYS A 99 -3.30 11.64 -7.19
CA LYS A 99 -4.65 11.39 -6.66
C LYS A 99 -4.78 10.00 -6.02
N CYS A 100 -4.12 9.00 -6.60
CA CYS A 100 -4.09 7.64 -6.03
C CYS A 100 -3.30 7.62 -4.71
N LEU A 101 -2.12 8.25 -4.66
CA LEU A 101 -1.32 8.37 -3.43
C LEU A 101 -2.07 9.10 -2.32
N GLU A 102 -2.81 10.17 -2.64
CA GLU A 102 -3.71 10.85 -1.70
C GLU A 102 -4.77 9.90 -1.14
N GLY A 103 -5.45 9.15 -2.00
CA GLY A 103 -6.44 8.15 -1.58
C GLY A 103 -5.83 7.01 -0.74
N LEU A 104 -4.62 6.58 -1.07
CA LEU A 104 -3.87 5.60 -0.28
C LEU A 104 -3.52 6.14 1.09
N ALA A 105 -3.05 7.39 1.17
CA ALA A 105 -2.73 8.04 2.44
C ALA A 105 -3.98 8.16 3.33
N LEU A 106 -5.13 8.51 2.77
CA LEU A 106 -6.42 8.51 3.49
C LEU A 106 -6.81 7.11 3.98
N ASN A 107 -6.68 6.09 3.13
CA ASN A 107 -7.01 4.70 3.50
C ASN A 107 -6.08 4.16 4.61
N VAL A 108 -4.79 4.52 4.57
CA VAL A 108 -3.84 4.20 5.63
C VAL A 108 -4.24 4.94 6.90
N GLY A 109 -4.57 6.23 6.82
CA GLY A 109 -5.09 7.02 7.94
C GLY A 109 -6.30 6.37 8.61
N HIS A 110 -7.32 5.98 7.85
CA HIS A 110 -8.50 5.29 8.38
C HIS A 110 -8.18 3.92 9.01
N LYS A 111 -7.19 3.19 8.49
CA LYS A 111 -6.74 1.92 9.08
C LYS A 111 -6.00 2.15 10.40
N LEU A 112 -5.14 3.16 10.45
CA LEU A 112 -4.48 3.57 11.68
C LEU A 112 -5.52 4.00 12.71
N GLU A 113 -6.49 4.84 12.34
CA GLU A 113 -7.56 5.28 13.24
C GLU A 113 -8.35 4.10 13.86
N LYS A 114 -8.65 3.07 13.08
CA LYS A 114 -9.31 1.85 13.60
C LYS A 114 -8.43 1.05 14.55
N GLY A 115 -7.12 1.02 14.31
CA GLY A 115 -6.14 0.36 15.18
C GLY A 115 -5.81 1.15 16.44
N LEU A 116 -5.98 2.48 16.38
CA LEU A 116 -5.77 3.38 17.50
C LEU A 116 -6.88 3.19 18.52
N GLY A 117 -6.52 2.53 19.62
CA GLY A 117 -7.40 2.36 20.77
C GLY A 117 -7.68 3.69 21.49
N THR A 118 -8.23 3.60 22.70
CA THR A 118 -8.49 4.80 23.53
C THR A 118 -7.21 5.47 24.02
N ARG A 119 -6.07 4.78 23.96
CA ARG A 119 -4.77 5.22 24.45
C ARG A 119 -3.73 5.08 23.35
N PHE A 120 -3.08 6.20 23.06
CA PHE A 120 -1.98 6.30 22.13
C PHE A 120 -1.09 7.48 22.58
N GLY A 121 0.16 7.47 22.16
CA GLY A 121 1.15 8.49 22.44
C GLY A 121 1.69 9.08 21.14
N LEU A 122 1.97 10.38 21.13
CA LEU A 122 2.71 10.99 20.03
C LEU A 122 4.19 11.04 20.37
N MET A 123 5.01 10.58 19.45
CA MET A 123 6.46 10.74 19.48
C MET A 123 6.88 11.56 18.27
N PHE A 124 7.83 12.46 18.42
CA PHE A 124 8.40 13.16 17.29
C PHE A 124 9.92 13.16 17.36
N ASP A 125 10.53 13.25 16.19
CA ASP A 125 11.98 13.38 16.02
C ASP A 125 12.28 14.50 15.02
N GLY A 126 13.36 15.23 15.27
CA GLY A 126 13.76 16.39 14.48
C GLY A 126 15.21 16.29 14.06
N TRP A 127 15.49 16.32 12.75
CA TRP A 127 16.86 16.31 12.23
C TRP A 127 17.05 17.37 11.14
N SER A 128 18.29 17.82 10.97
CA SER A 128 18.63 18.77 9.92
C SER A 128 19.46 18.09 8.83
N HIS A 129 19.09 18.28 7.57
CA HIS A 129 19.85 17.81 6.43
C HIS A 129 19.83 18.86 5.31
N ALA A 130 20.99 19.12 4.70
CA ALA A 130 21.13 20.07 3.59
C ALA A 130 20.50 21.46 3.82
N GLY A 131 20.56 21.97 5.06
CA GLY A 131 20.02 23.29 5.42
C GLY A 131 18.51 23.34 5.67
N VAL A 132 17.83 22.20 5.63
CA VAL A 132 16.41 22.02 5.94
C VAL A 132 16.27 21.24 7.25
N HIS A 133 15.43 21.71 8.16
CA HIS A 133 15.09 20.99 9.39
C HIS A 133 13.81 20.17 9.14
N TYR A 134 13.88 18.87 9.32
CA TYR A 134 12.77 17.94 9.16
C TYR A 134 12.26 17.54 10.53
N VAL A 135 10.94 17.49 10.68
CA VAL A 135 10.31 16.89 11.85
C VAL A 135 9.42 15.75 11.39
N ALA A 136 9.67 14.58 11.97
CA ALA A 136 8.83 13.40 11.85
C ALA A 136 7.92 13.29 13.07
N LEU A 137 6.64 13.07 12.83
CA LEU A 137 5.64 12.77 13.85
C LEU A 137 5.22 11.31 13.73
N PHE A 138 5.22 10.60 14.84
CA PHE A 138 4.85 9.21 14.97
C PHE A 138 3.70 9.05 15.96
N ASP A 139 2.82 8.12 15.64
CA ASP A 139 1.87 7.55 16.59
C ASP A 139 2.48 6.30 17.21
N VAL A 140 2.33 6.17 18.52
CA VAL A 140 2.82 5.05 19.33
C VAL A 140 1.65 4.49 20.12
N TYR A 141 1.24 3.27 19.80
CA TYR A 141 0.10 2.62 20.45
C TYR A 141 0.37 1.14 20.70
N GLU A 142 -0.36 0.57 21.67
CA GLU A 142 -0.31 -0.86 21.95
C GLU A 142 -1.57 -1.52 21.40
N ALA A 143 -1.40 -2.56 20.59
CA ALA A 143 -2.47 -3.42 20.10
C ALA A 143 -2.04 -4.88 20.27
N ASP A 144 -2.92 -5.72 20.81
CA ASP A 144 -2.67 -7.16 21.03
C ASP A 144 -1.36 -7.46 21.80
N GLY A 145 -1.02 -6.62 22.79
CA GLY A 145 0.21 -6.75 23.59
C GLY A 145 1.50 -6.39 22.83
N LYS A 146 1.39 -5.81 21.64
CA LYS A 146 2.52 -5.38 20.82
C LYS A 146 2.53 -3.86 20.66
N LEU A 147 3.72 -3.27 20.80
CA LEU A 147 3.93 -1.86 20.51
C LEU A 147 3.98 -1.64 18.99
N HIS A 148 3.18 -0.69 18.52
CA HIS A 148 3.13 -0.23 17.15
C HIS A 148 3.62 1.22 17.09
N VAL A 149 4.46 1.51 16.10
CA VAL A 149 4.94 2.87 15.80
C VAL A 149 4.61 3.15 14.34
N ALA A 150 3.80 4.18 14.08
CA ALA A 150 3.35 4.57 12.75
C ALA A 150 3.76 6.01 12.45
N LEU A 151 4.46 6.25 11.34
CA LEU A 151 4.78 7.61 10.89
C LEU A 151 3.50 8.30 10.40
N LEU A 152 3.13 9.40 11.05
CA LEU A 152 1.96 10.22 10.73
C LEU A 152 2.29 11.33 9.75
N CYS A 153 3.41 12.00 9.97
CA CYS A 153 3.82 13.16 9.18
C CYS A 153 5.34 13.24 9.13
N LEU A 154 5.87 13.63 7.97
CA LEU A 154 7.25 14.08 7.83
C LEU A 154 7.20 15.40 7.08
N SER A 155 7.60 16.48 7.74
CA SER A 155 7.52 17.81 7.16
C SER A 155 8.83 18.57 7.35
N PRO A 156 9.33 19.28 6.32
CA PRO A 156 10.34 20.29 6.52
C PRO A 156 9.73 21.50 7.24
N LEU A 157 10.38 21.99 8.30
CA LEU A 157 10.05 23.28 8.92
C LEU A 157 10.65 24.41 8.08
N ALA A 158 9.78 25.32 7.63
CA ALA A 158 10.17 26.52 6.92
C ALA A 158 11.03 27.44 7.83
N ASP A 159 11.95 28.17 7.20
CA ASP A 159 12.76 29.24 7.80
C ASP A 159 13.67 28.86 8.97
N ARG A 160 14.00 27.57 9.13
CA ARG A 160 14.80 27.06 10.27
C ARG A 160 14.19 27.42 11.62
N SER A 161 12.93 27.83 11.66
CA SER A 161 12.26 28.30 12.86
C SER A 161 11.89 27.08 13.70
N GLN A 162 12.81 26.65 14.56
CA GLN A 162 12.56 25.61 15.56
C GLN A 162 11.75 26.16 16.75
N THR A 163 10.83 27.09 16.48
CA THR A 163 10.01 27.72 17.52
C THR A 163 8.93 26.74 17.99
N ALA A 164 8.48 26.92 19.23
CA ALA A 164 7.36 26.14 19.75
C ALA A 164 6.12 26.29 18.87
N ASP A 165 5.84 27.50 18.39
CA ASP A 165 4.68 27.79 17.52
C ASP A 165 4.74 27.05 16.18
N ALA A 166 5.93 26.91 15.58
CA ALA A 166 6.11 26.14 14.36
C ALA A 166 5.82 24.64 14.58
N HIS A 167 6.23 24.11 15.74
CA HIS A 167 5.92 22.73 16.12
C HIS A 167 4.43 22.56 16.43
N VAL A 168 3.80 23.48 17.16
CA VAL A 168 2.35 23.46 17.42
C VAL A 168 1.56 23.47 16.11
N THR A 169 1.93 24.34 15.18
CA THR A 169 1.32 24.40 13.85
C THR A 169 1.45 23.08 13.10
N LEU A 170 2.61 22.42 13.18
CA LEU A 170 2.83 21.09 12.61
C LEU A 170 1.92 20.02 13.25
N PHE A 171 1.79 20.03 14.58
CA PHE A 171 0.91 19.10 15.30
C PHE A 171 -0.57 19.34 14.97
N GLU A 172 -1.00 20.59 14.83
CA GLU A 172 -2.37 20.92 14.44
C GLU A 172 -2.68 20.50 13.01
N THR A 173 -1.77 20.79 12.07
CA THR A 173 -1.92 20.43 10.65
C THR A 173 -1.94 18.91 10.45
N SER A 174 -1.10 18.18 11.19
CA SER A 174 -1.11 16.71 11.17
C SER A 174 -2.33 16.11 11.87
N SER A 175 -2.84 16.75 12.92
CA SER A 175 -4.10 16.36 13.57
C SER A 175 -5.31 16.57 12.66
N THR A 176 -5.30 17.58 11.79
CA THR A 176 -6.30 17.72 10.72
C THR A 176 -6.18 16.65 9.64
N PHE A 177 -5.00 16.11 9.36
CA PHE A 177 -4.87 14.96 8.46
C PHE A 177 -5.50 13.67 9.05
N MET A 178 -5.49 13.52 10.38
CA MET A 178 -6.16 12.42 11.10
C MET A 178 -7.61 12.72 11.54
N THR A 179 -8.25 13.79 11.05
CA THR A 179 -9.37 14.51 11.69
C THR A 179 -10.29 13.76 12.69
N ARG A 180 -10.38 14.39 13.88
CA ARG A 180 -11.58 14.64 14.71
C ARG A 180 -11.86 13.67 15.88
N ARG A 181 -11.61 14.23 17.08
CA ARG A 181 -11.95 13.77 18.44
C ARG A 181 -11.02 12.70 19.00
N ARG A 182 -10.05 13.12 19.82
CA ARG A 182 -9.68 12.40 21.06
C ARG A 182 -8.83 13.27 21.98
N ARG A 183 -8.92 12.95 23.26
CA ARG A 183 -8.19 13.58 24.36
C ARG A 183 -6.81 12.89 24.43
N TRP A 184 -5.75 13.66 24.31
CA TRP A 184 -4.35 13.19 24.30
C TRP A 184 -3.88 12.80 25.71
N TRP A 185 -3.01 11.78 25.82
CA TRP A 185 -2.58 11.26 27.13
C TRP A 185 -1.06 11.42 27.42
N GLY A 186 -0.23 11.87 26.46
CA GLY A 186 1.20 12.17 26.73
C GLY A 186 2.04 12.52 25.50
N PHE A 187 3.17 13.22 25.72
CA PHE A 187 4.19 13.61 24.73
C PHE A 187 5.54 12.94 25.05
N TRP A 188 6.30 12.57 24.02
CA TRP A 188 7.59 11.89 24.15
C TRP A 188 8.70 12.53 23.31
N TRP A 189 9.88 12.68 23.90
CA TRP A 189 11.12 13.10 23.25
C TRP A 189 12.14 11.95 23.30
N ALA A 190 12.75 11.60 22.16
CA ALA A 190 13.70 10.49 22.07
C ALA A 190 15.06 10.95 21.52
N THR A 191 15.85 11.68 22.32
CA THR A 191 17.31 11.74 22.09
C THR A 191 17.97 10.53 22.73
N THR A 192 18.42 9.59 21.89
CA THR A 192 19.50 8.63 22.18
C THR A 192 19.59 8.12 23.64
N ALA A 193 18.65 7.27 24.09
CA ALA A 193 18.88 6.44 25.28
C ALA A 193 17.95 5.21 25.33
N THR A 194 18.57 4.06 25.60
CA THR A 194 18.09 2.68 25.54
C THR A 194 17.05 2.29 26.61
N ARG A 195 16.15 3.17 27.07
CA ARG A 195 15.09 2.77 28.03
C ARG A 195 13.87 3.69 27.99
N ILE A 196 12.76 3.16 27.49
CA ILE A 196 11.44 3.81 27.49
C ILE A 196 10.77 3.51 28.84
N SER A 197 10.45 4.54 29.63
CA SER A 197 9.70 4.41 30.90
C SER A 197 8.50 5.35 30.91
N LEU A 198 7.33 4.81 31.26
CA LEU A 198 6.03 5.50 31.32
C LEU A 198 5.96 6.50 32.48
N LEU A 199 5.99 7.80 32.19
CA LEU A 199 5.69 8.84 33.17
C LEU A 199 4.29 9.42 32.93
N ARG A 200 3.42 9.20 33.91
CA ARG A 200 2.07 9.77 34.01
C ARG A 200 2.18 11.16 34.63
N THR A 201 1.68 12.20 33.97
CA THR A 201 1.45 13.50 34.61
C THR A 201 -0.01 13.91 34.45
N ASN A 202 -0.67 14.16 35.58
CA ASN A 202 -2.08 14.50 35.67
C ASN A 202 -2.33 15.91 35.15
N GLU A 203 -3.34 16.03 34.29
CA GLU A 203 -4.27 17.16 34.14
C GLU A 203 -3.67 18.57 34.26
N THR A 204 -2.73 18.94 33.39
CA THR A 204 -2.56 20.31 32.87
C THR A 204 -1.50 20.31 31.75
N PHE A 205 -1.84 20.92 30.61
CA PHE A 205 -0.94 21.02 29.46
C PHE A 205 0.10 22.11 29.72
N HIS A 206 1.35 21.71 29.95
CA HIS A 206 2.50 22.62 29.96
C HIS A 206 3.47 22.23 28.84
N LEU A 207 3.74 23.17 27.92
CA LEU A 207 4.90 23.10 27.04
C LEU A 207 6.15 23.35 27.88
N LEU A 208 6.81 22.29 28.34
CA LEU A 208 8.13 22.39 28.94
C LEU A 208 9.17 22.49 27.83
N GLY A 209 9.43 23.71 27.35
CA GLY A 209 10.57 24.00 26.50
C GLY A 209 11.86 24.00 27.31
N VAL A 210 12.74 23.02 27.11
CA VAL A 210 14.13 23.11 27.57
C VAL A 210 15.00 23.44 26.37
N ARG A 211 15.62 24.62 26.45
CA ARG A 211 16.61 25.13 25.50
C ARG A 211 17.84 24.22 25.54
N ALA A 212 18.14 23.51 24.46
CA ALA A 212 19.46 22.90 24.30
C ALA A 212 20.45 23.98 23.88
N THR A 213 21.32 24.37 24.81
CA THR A 213 22.59 25.00 24.49
C THR A 213 23.49 23.97 23.82
N ASN A 214 23.91 24.27 22.60
CA ASN A 214 25.29 24.13 22.14
C ASN A 214 25.54 25.17 21.04
#